data_AF-A0A7V9I948-F1
#
_entry.id   AF-A0A7V9I948-F1
#
_cell.length_a   1.000
_cell.length_b   1.000
_cell.length_c   1.000
_cell.angle_alpha   90.00
_cell.angle_beta   90.00
_cell.angle_gamma   90.00
#
_symmetry.space_group_name_H-M   'P 1'
#
loop_
_entity.id
_entity.type
_entity.pdbx_description
1 polymer ?
#
loop_
_entity_poly.entity_id
_entity_poly.type
_entity_poly.pdbx_seq_one_letter_code
_entity_poly.pdbx_strand_id
1 'polypeptide(L)'
;GPAPDLSTEAGRTAFWTNPQPQTYDSCERTANRFARWRMEIPADTIKARLTFGVYTLVSGTVSGDVTSVEVLERMTASQRVGVSRITLTGGVVDVKGWRNNRTVFGTQAVAAPAICSTRVTPVGFPLDNPSVIVPTYHEDGGFKGVVTSGGGFGHNVGLSQYGAHGRGLAGQSFTEILKAYYTGVDIGSYPIEISGFVVRQEFVSPSGAGTLEIRPRGLKGLRVHINETYDLVLNANDLDQDVVRIDIGEHLQPGANTIQYNPVGKDGGATVLVIVD
;
A
#
# COMPACT_ATOMS: atom_id res chain seq x y z
N GLY A 1 -13.33 -3.76 17.44
CA GLY A 1 -13.78 -5.16 17.46
C GLY A 1 -12.59 -6.08 17.21
N PRO A 2 -12.73 -7.39 17.43
CA PRO A 2 -11.69 -8.36 17.10
C PRO A 2 -11.35 -8.27 15.60
N ALA A 3 -10.08 -8.54 15.26
CA ALA A 3 -9.66 -8.63 13.87
C ALA A 3 -10.44 -9.76 13.17
N PRO A 4 -10.85 -9.59 11.90
CA PRO A 4 -11.51 -10.65 11.16
C PRO A 4 -10.56 -11.84 11.00
N ASP A 5 -11.08 -13.07 11.12
CA ASP A 5 -10.32 -14.25 10.75
C ASP A 5 -10.23 -14.33 9.22
N LEU A 6 -9.05 -14.05 8.68
CA LEU A 6 -8.76 -14.16 7.25
C LEU A 6 -7.96 -15.44 6.92
N SER A 7 -7.74 -16.32 7.89
CA SER A 7 -6.99 -17.58 7.70
C SER A 7 -7.84 -18.66 7.03
N THR A 8 -9.16 -18.63 7.22
CA THR A 8 -10.12 -19.59 6.63
C THR A 8 -10.87 -19.01 5.42
N GLU A 9 -11.35 -19.89 4.54
CA GLU A 9 -12.15 -19.46 3.37
C GLU A 9 -13.50 -18.89 3.78
N ALA A 10 -14.12 -19.47 4.80
CA ALA A 10 -15.36 -18.98 5.40
C ALA A 10 -15.16 -17.58 6.00
N GLY A 11 -14.08 -17.36 6.75
CA GLY A 11 -13.76 -16.06 7.34
C GLY A 11 -13.48 -14.99 6.28
N ARG A 12 -12.72 -15.32 5.22
CA ARG A 12 -12.51 -14.42 4.07
C ARG A 12 -13.81 -14.09 3.36
N THR A 13 -14.64 -15.10 3.09
CA THR A 13 -15.95 -14.90 2.46
C THR A 13 -16.78 -13.94 3.30
N ALA A 14 -16.93 -14.21 4.60
CA ALA A 14 -17.68 -13.35 5.51
C ALA A 14 -17.13 -11.91 5.56
N PHE A 15 -15.80 -11.72 5.54
CA PHE A 15 -15.21 -10.38 5.57
C PHE A 15 -15.45 -9.57 4.28
N TRP A 16 -15.37 -10.23 3.11
CA TRP A 16 -15.48 -9.57 1.81
C TRP A 16 -16.91 -9.42 1.32
N THR A 17 -17.86 -10.23 1.81
CA THR A 17 -19.27 -10.12 1.42
C THR A 17 -20.11 -9.27 2.37
N ASN A 18 -19.64 -9.01 3.59
CA ASN A 18 -20.35 -8.18 4.56
C ASN A 18 -19.76 -6.75 4.69
N PRO A 19 -20.59 -5.74 5.01
CA PRO A 19 -20.12 -4.40 5.35
C PRO A 19 -19.09 -4.42 6.50
N GLN A 20 -18.07 -3.57 6.40
CA GLN A 20 -17.03 -3.41 7.42
C GLN A 20 -16.95 -1.94 7.86
N PRO A 21 -17.93 -1.41 8.60
CA PRO A 21 -18.02 0.01 8.95
C PRO A 21 -16.83 0.48 9.81
N GLN A 22 -16.20 -0.44 10.54
CA GLN A 22 -15.07 -0.16 11.41
C GLN A 22 -13.76 0.14 10.68
N THR A 23 -13.63 -0.16 9.38
CA THR A 23 -12.40 0.13 8.65
C THR A 23 -12.27 1.61 8.33
N TYR A 24 -11.04 2.11 8.25
CA TYR A 24 -10.80 3.52 7.95
C TYR A 24 -11.22 3.90 6.52
N ASP A 25 -11.22 2.96 5.59
CA ASP A 25 -11.66 3.17 4.20
C ASP A 25 -13.14 2.80 3.98
N SER A 26 -13.90 2.58 5.05
CA SER A 26 -15.30 2.16 4.94
C SER A 26 -16.15 3.22 4.25
N CYS A 27 -17.20 2.78 3.54
CA CYS A 27 -18.05 3.72 2.83
C CYS A 27 -18.81 4.65 3.78
N GLU A 28 -19.25 4.17 4.94
CA GLU A 28 -19.93 4.99 5.95
C GLU A 28 -19.05 6.17 6.40
N ARG A 29 -17.74 5.92 6.53
CA ARG A 29 -16.79 6.94 6.99
C ARG A 29 -16.33 7.89 5.89
N THR A 30 -16.11 7.38 4.68
CA THR A 30 -15.34 8.10 3.65
C THR A 30 -16.04 8.23 2.30
N ALA A 31 -17.28 7.75 2.19
CA ALA A 31 -18.01 7.61 0.93
C ALA A 31 -17.26 6.79 -0.14
N ASN A 32 -16.32 5.93 0.28
CA ASN A 32 -15.56 5.05 -0.60
C ASN A 32 -16.46 3.99 -1.25
N ARG A 33 -16.98 4.30 -2.43
CA ARG A 33 -17.80 3.36 -3.22
C ARG A 33 -17.06 2.10 -3.68
N PHE A 34 -15.73 2.06 -3.58
CA PHE A 34 -14.91 0.91 -3.95
C PHE A 34 -14.51 0.06 -2.74
N ALA A 35 -14.86 0.45 -1.52
CA ALA A 35 -14.49 -0.26 -0.29
C ALA A 35 -14.90 -1.74 -0.37
N ARG A 36 -16.06 -2.03 -0.97
CA ARG A 36 -16.54 -3.37 -1.25
C ARG A 36 -17.21 -3.43 -2.62
N TRP A 37 -17.02 -4.54 -3.30
CA TRP A 37 -17.68 -4.83 -4.56
C TRP A 37 -17.95 -6.32 -4.68
N ARG A 38 -19.01 -6.63 -5.42
CA ARG A 38 -19.44 -7.97 -5.81
C ARG A 38 -19.80 -7.88 -7.29
N MET A 39 -19.31 -8.81 -8.10
CA MET A 39 -19.66 -8.88 -9.52
C MET A 39 -19.88 -10.31 -9.95
N GLU A 40 -20.76 -10.47 -10.93
CA GLU A 40 -21.02 -11.75 -11.57
C GLU A 40 -20.28 -11.73 -12.91
N ILE A 41 -19.43 -12.74 -13.13
CA ILE A 41 -18.66 -12.89 -14.37
C ILE A 41 -19.15 -14.18 -15.05
N PRO A 42 -19.94 -14.04 -16.13
CA PRO A 42 -20.38 -15.17 -16.93
C PRO A 42 -19.23 -15.98 -17.56
N ALA A 43 -19.46 -17.26 -17.83
CA ALA A 43 -18.46 -18.18 -18.38
C ALA A 43 -17.89 -17.72 -19.74
N ASP A 44 -18.73 -17.18 -20.62
CA ASP A 44 -18.34 -16.61 -21.92
C ASP A 44 -17.42 -15.38 -21.75
N THR A 45 -17.68 -14.55 -20.74
CA THR A 45 -16.84 -13.40 -20.39
C THR A 45 -15.49 -13.84 -19.84
N ILE A 46 -15.45 -14.86 -18.98
CA ILE A 46 -14.19 -15.47 -18.52
C ILE A 46 -13.41 -15.94 -19.74
N LYS A 47 -14.04 -16.70 -20.63
CA LYS A 47 -13.44 -17.23 -21.85
C LYS A 47 -12.85 -16.13 -22.72
N ALA A 48 -13.62 -15.07 -22.99
CA ALA A 48 -13.19 -13.94 -23.81
C ALA A 48 -11.98 -13.19 -23.22
N ARG A 49 -11.79 -13.26 -21.90
CA ARG A 49 -10.66 -12.62 -21.19
C ARG A 49 -9.41 -13.49 -21.13
N LEU A 50 -9.45 -14.75 -21.57
CA LEU A 50 -8.28 -15.63 -21.69
C LEU A 50 -7.49 -15.34 -22.97
N THR A 51 -6.97 -14.13 -23.06
CA THR A 51 -6.11 -13.69 -24.17
C THR A 51 -4.64 -14.02 -23.92
N PHE A 52 -3.83 -13.98 -24.97
CA PHE A 52 -2.39 -14.21 -24.88
C PHE A 52 -1.74 -13.31 -23.82
N GLY A 53 -0.95 -13.91 -22.91
CA GLY A 53 -0.29 -13.21 -21.81
C GLY A 53 -1.11 -13.12 -20.50
N VAL A 54 -2.42 -13.43 -20.52
CA VAL A 54 -3.27 -13.44 -19.32
C VAL A 54 -3.21 -14.79 -18.59
N TYR A 55 -3.03 -15.88 -19.32
CA TYR A 55 -3.03 -17.24 -18.77
C TYR A 55 -1.72 -17.97 -19.06
N THR A 56 -1.49 -19.04 -18.31
CA THR A 56 -0.48 -20.07 -18.58
C THR A 56 -1.19 -21.38 -18.88
N LEU A 57 -0.87 -21.98 -20.03
CA LEU A 57 -1.43 -23.27 -20.40
C LEU A 57 -0.84 -24.37 -19.51
N VAL A 58 -1.70 -25.15 -18.85
CA VAL A 58 -1.29 -26.29 -18.03
C VAL A 58 -1.35 -27.58 -18.87
N SER A 59 -2.44 -27.75 -19.63
CA SER A 59 -2.61 -28.89 -20.53
C SER A 59 -3.63 -28.59 -21.64
N GLY A 60 -3.54 -29.33 -22.74
CA GLY A 60 -4.50 -29.23 -23.85
C GLY A 60 -4.44 -27.91 -24.61
N THR A 61 -5.59 -27.28 -24.82
CA THR A 61 -5.74 -26.02 -25.55
C THR A 61 -6.69 -25.08 -24.81
N VAL A 62 -6.69 -23.80 -25.19
CA VAL A 62 -7.68 -22.83 -24.70
C VAL A 62 -8.89 -22.80 -25.64
N SER A 63 -9.35 -23.96 -26.11
CA SER A 63 -10.57 -24.07 -26.92
C SER A 63 -11.75 -24.52 -26.06
N GLY A 64 -12.97 -24.35 -26.60
CA GLY A 64 -14.20 -24.76 -25.93
C GLY A 64 -14.63 -23.93 -24.72
N ASP A 65 -15.66 -24.40 -24.04
CA ASP A 65 -16.35 -23.70 -22.96
C ASP A 65 -15.67 -23.88 -21.61
N VAL A 66 -15.82 -22.90 -20.72
CA VAL A 66 -15.32 -22.98 -19.34
C VAL A 66 -16.24 -23.87 -18.52
N THR A 67 -15.67 -24.84 -17.80
CA THR A 67 -16.41 -25.84 -17.01
C THR A 67 -16.16 -25.72 -15.50
N SER A 68 -15.02 -25.18 -15.07
CA SER A 68 -14.77 -24.89 -13.66
C SER A 68 -13.76 -23.77 -13.46
N VAL A 69 -13.84 -23.13 -12.30
CA VAL A 69 -12.86 -22.15 -11.80
C VAL A 69 -12.55 -22.47 -10.35
N GLU A 70 -11.27 -22.60 -10.03
CA GLU A 70 -10.80 -22.97 -8.69
C GLU A 70 -9.65 -22.05 -8.26
N VAL A 71 -9.63 -21.66 -6.99
CA VAL A 71 -8.51 -20.89 -6.41
C VAL A 71 -7.48 -21.88 -5.88
N LEU A 72 -6.28 -21.87 -6.47
CA LEU A 72 -5.19 -22.77 -6.06
C LEU A 72 -4.27 -22.14 -5.03
N GLU A 73 -3.97 -20.85 -5.19
CA GLU A 73 -2.98 -20.15 -4.37
C GLU A 73 -3.45 -18.74 -4.04
N ARG A 74 -3.06 -18.27 -2.85
CA ARG A 74 -3.28 -16.91 -2.37
C ARG A 74 -1.94 -16.19 -2.20
N MET A 75 -1.97 -14.88 -2.37
CA MET A 75 -0.78 -14.04 -2.15
C MET A 75 -0.42 -14.01 -0.68
N THR A 76 0.86 -14.21 -0.35
CA THR A 76 1.35 -14.25 1.03
C THR A 76 0.98 -13.01 1.84
N ALA A 77 1.20 -11.82 1.28
CA ALA A 77 0.99 -10.55 1.99
C ALA A 77 -0.49 -10.12 2.07
N SER A 78 -1.21 -10.19 0.96
CA SER A 78 -2.58 -9.65 0.87
C SER A 78 -3.68 -10.69 1.10
N GLN A 79 -3.34 -11.98 1.07
CA GLN A 79 -4.27 -13.12 1.11
C GLN A 79 -5.34 -13.11 0.00
N ARG A 80 -5.20 -12.22 -0.99
CA ARG A 80 -6.06 -12.20 -2.19
C ARG A 80 -5.72 -13.36 -3.12
N VAL A 81 -6.60 -13.62 -4.07
CA VAL A 81 -6.39 -14.68 -5.06
C VAL A 81 -5.12 -14.41 -5.86
N GLY A 82 -4.19 -15.36 -5.81
CA GLY A 82 -2.89 -15.32 -6.48
C GLY A 82 -2.86 -16.19 -7.73
N VAL A 83 -3.40 -17.41 -7.66
CA VAL A 83 -3.51 -18.33 -8.79
C VAL A 83 -4.91 -18.90 -8.84
N SER A 84 -5.57 -18.73 -10.00
CA SER A 84 -6.84 -19.38 -10.30
C SER A 84 -6.65 -20.37 -11.43
N ARG A 85 -7.12 -21.60 -11.26
CA ARG A 85 -7.21 -22.60 -12.32
C ARG A 85 -8.56 -22.50 -13.01
N ILE A 86 -8.55 -22.57 -14.33
CA ILE A 86 -9.74 -22.58 -15.16
C ILE A 86 -9.68 -23.84 -16.01
N THR A 87 -10.70 -24.67 -15.88
CA THR A 87 -10.88 -25.86 -16.72
C THR A 87 -11.80 -25.50 -17.87
N LEU A 88 -11.40 -25.88 -19.07
CA LEU A 88 -12.18 -25.79 -20.29
C LEU A 88 -12.38 -27.18 -20.87
N THR A 89 -13.39 -27.34 -21.73
CA THR A 89 -13.57 -28.62 -22.44
C THR A 89 -12.36 -29.00 -23.29
N GLY A 90 -11.61 -28.02 -23.81
CA GLY A 90 -10.41 -28.24 -24.61
C GLY A 90 -9.07 -28.31 -23.85
N GLY A 91 -9.03 -28.01 -22.55
CA GLY A 91 -7.79 -27.96 -21.78
C GLY A 91 -7.88 -27.21 -20.46
N VAL A 92 -6.74 -27.03 -19.80
CA VAL A 92 -6.63 -26.40 -18.47
C VAL A 92 -5.63 -25.25 -18.52
N VAL A 93 -6.00 -24.13 -17.92
CA VAL A 93 -5.13 -22.95 -17.79
C VAL A 93 -5.07 -22.43 -16.36
N ASP A 94 -3.95 -21.81 -16.01
CA ASP A 94 -3.79 -21.07 -14.77
C ASP A 94 -3.69 -19.57 -15.04
N VAL A 95 -4.41 -18.77 -14.27
CA VAL A 95 -4.34 -17.31 -14.26
C VAL A 95 -3.55 -16.89 -13.02
N LYS A 96 -2.33 -16.42 -13.23
CA LYS A 96 -1.36 -16.15 -12.16
C LYS A 96 -1.14 -14.65 -11.96
N GLY A 97 -0.99 -14.26 -10.69
CA GLY A 97 -0.67 -12.89 -10.28
C GLY A 97 -1.89 -11.96 -10.23
N TRP A 98 -1.72 -10.83 -9.54
CA TRP A 98 -2.81 -9.91 -9.23
C TRP A 98 -3.43 -9.31 -10.49
N ARG A 99 -2.58 -8.92 -11.46
CA ARG A 99 -3.02 -8.22 -12.67
C ARG A 99 -3.87 -9.11 -13.56
N ASN A 100 -3.49 -10.37 -13.76
CA ASN A 100 -4.24 -11.28 -14.62
C ASN A 100 -5.54 -11.72 -13.96
N ASN A 101 -5.52 -12.01 -12.64
CA ASN A 101 -6.76 -12.28 -11.90
C ASN A 101 -7.69 -11.06 -11.90
N ARG A 102 -7.16 -9.84 -11.80
CA ARG A 102 -7.92 -8.60 -11.95
C ARG A 102 -8.56 -8.48 -13.34
N THR A 103 -7.83 -8.76 -14.41
CA THR A 103 -8.35 -8.73 -15.77
C THR A 103 -9.49 -9.72 -15.96
N VAL A 104 -9.31 -10.98 -15.54
CA VAL A 104 -10.30 -12.05 -15.76
C VAL A 104 -11.51 -11.88 -14.84
N PHE A 105 -11.28 -11.61 -13.56
CA PHE A 105 -12.29 -11.75 -12.50
C PHE A 105 -12.62 -10.46 -11.72
N GLY A 106 -11.79 -9.42 -11.84
CA GLY A 106 -11.95 -8.13 -11.15
C GLY A 106 -12.43 -6.99 -12.06
N THR A 107 -12.78 -7.29 -13.31
CA THR A 107 -13.27 -6.31 -14.28
C THR A 107 -14.77 -6.48 -14.50
N GLN A 108 -15.53 -5.38 -14.38
CA GLN A 108 -16.99 -5.43 -14.48
C GLN A 108 -17.45 -6.02 -15.82
N ALA A 109 -18.22 -7.11 -15.76
CA ALA A 109 -18.83 -7.72 -16.94
C ALA A 109 -20.10 -6.98 -17.38
N VAL A 110 -20.85 -6.46 -16.40
CA VAL A 110 -22.08 -5.69 -16.60
C VAL A 110 -22.01 -4.38 -15.82
N ALA A 111 -22.65 -3.33 -16.32
CA ALA A 111 -22.73 -2.07 -15.59
C ALA A 111 -23.63 -2.28 -14.36
N ALA A 112 -23.11 -1.95 -13.18
CA ALA A 112 -23.83 -2.15 -11.92
C ALA A 112 -23.58 -1.00 -10.94
N PRO A 113 -24.57 -0.60 -10.13
CA PRO A 113 -24.35 0.34 -9.03
C PRO A 113 -23.31 -0.23 -8.06
N ALA A 114 -22.47 0.64 -7.50
CA ALA A 114 -21.59 0.24 -6.42
C ALA A 114 -22.41 -0.14 -5.18
N ILE A 115 -21.92 -1.08 -4.35
CA ILE A 115 -22.66 -1.57 -3.17
C ILE A 115 -23.08 -0.42 -2.25
N CYS A 116 -22.21 0.58 -2.12
CA CYS A 116 -22.42 1.68 -1.19
C CYS A 116 -22.71 3.03 -1.89
N SER A 117 -23.07 3.02 -3.17
CA SER A 117 -23.40 4.24 -3.91
C SER A 117 -24.30 3.96 -5.10
N THR A 118 -25.23 4.87 -5.40
CA THR A 118 -26.04 4.81 -6.63
C THR A 118 -25.20 5.04 -7.90
N ARG A 119 -23.94 5.45 -7.77
CA ARG A 119 -23.04 5.60 -8.93
C ARG A 119 -22.76 4.25 -9.56
N VAL A 120 -23.11 4.15 -10.84
CA VAL A 120 -22.85 2.98 -11.67
C VAL A 120 -21.36 2.86 -11.97
N THR A 121 -20.85 1.64 -11.81
CA THR A 121 -19.55 1.22 -12.30
C THR A 121 -19.75 0.66 -13.71
N PRO A 122 -19.15 1.24 -14.76
CA PRO A 122 -19.42 0.84 -16.14
C PRO A 122 -18.81 -0.52 -16.48
N VAL A 123 -19.33 -1.15 -17.54
CA VAL A 123 -18.74 -2.35 -18.14
C VAL A 123 -17.27 -2.09 -18.48
N GLY A 124 -16.42 -3.09 -18.28
CA GLY A 124 -15.00 -3.01 -18.58
C GLY A 124 -14.18 -2.20 -17.57
N PHE A 125 -14.81 -1.61 -16.55
CA PHE A 125 -14.08 -0.92 -15.49
C PHE A 125 -13.32 -1.94 -14.61
N PRO A 126 -11.98 -1.87 -14.54
CA PRO A 126 -11.20 -2.79 -13.75
C PRO A 126 -11.18 -2.34 -12.29
N LEU A 127 -11.93 -3.03 -11.45
CA LEU A 127 -11.74 -2.99 -10.00
C LEU A 127 -10.51 -3.81 -9.64
N ASP A 128 -10.29 -4.06 -8.36
CA ASP A 128 -9.08 -4.70 -7.89
C ASP A 128 -9.09 -6.24 -8.08
N ASN A 129 -7.97 -6.93 -7.81
CA ASN A 129 -7.95 -8.39 -7.88
C ASN A 129 -8.86 -9.00 -6.80
N PRO A 130 -9.67 -10.02 -7.13
CA PRO A 130 -10.65 -10.57 -6.20
C PRO A 130 -10.00 -11.24 -5.00
N SER A 131 -10.72 -11.19 -3.88
CA SER A 131 -10.35 -11.92 -2.68
C SER A 131 -11.09 -13.25 -2.58
N VAL A 132 -12.30 -13.31 -3.14
CA VAL A 132 -13.19 -14.47 -3.12
C VAL A 132 -13.72 -14.71 -4.54
N ILE A 133 -13.71 -15.96 -4.97
CA ILE A 133 -14.29 -16.41 -6.24
C ILE A 133 -15.15 -17.63 -5.92
N VAL A 134 -16.45 -17.55 -6.24
CA VAL A 134 -17.42 -18.61 -6.01
C VAL A 134 -17.99 -19.05 -7.36
N PRO A 135 -17.76 -20.29 -7.79
CA PRO A 135 -18.41 -20.88 -8.95
C PRO A 135 -19.93 -20.82 -8.87
N THR A 136 -20.58 -20.59 -10.00
CA THR A 136 -22.03 -20.64 -10.16
C THR A 136 -22.39 -21.60 -11.27
N TYR A 137 -23.52 -22.30 -11.10
CA TYR A 137 -24.00 -23.31 -12.01
C TYR A 137 -25.45 -23.02 -12.40
N HIS A 138 -25.83 -23.47 -13.59
CA HIS A 138 -27.21 -23.54 -14.03
C HIS A 138 -27.94 -24.68 -13.29
N GLU A 139 -29.27 -24.71 -13.37
CA GLU A 139 -30.09 -25.75 -12.73
C GLU A 139 -29.78 -27.16 -13.26
N ASP A 140 -29.31 -27.26 -14.50
CA ASP A 140 -28.86 -28.50 -15.14
C ASP A 140 -27.44 -28.95 -14.74
N GLY A 141 -26.78 -28.20 -13.85
CA GLY A 141 -25.40 -28.44 -13.41
C GLY A 141 -24.32 -27.91 -14.35
N GLY A 142 -24.69 -27.28 -15.47
CA GLY A 142 -23.76 -26.61 -16.37
C GLY A 142 -23.08 -25.41 -15.70
N PHE A 143 -21.79 -25.18 -15.98
CA PHE A 143 -21.06 -24.05 -15.41
C PHE A 143 -21.56 -22.73 -16.00
N LYS A 144 -22.10 -21.86 -15.14
CA LYS A 144 -22.67 -20.57 -15.52
C LYS A 144 -21.62 -19.44 -15.53
N GLY A 145 -20.67 -19.50 -14.62
CA GLY A 145 -19.71 -18.43 -14.37
C GLY A 145 -19.27 -18.38 -12.92
N VAL A 146 -18.84 -17.22 -12.46
CA VAL A 146 -18.44 -17.00 -11.05
C VAL A 146 -19.07 -15.74 -10.47
N VAL A 147 -19.29 -15.74 -9.16
CA VAL A 147 -19.44 -14.52 -8.37
C VAL A 147 -18.10 -14.21 -7.74
N THR A 148 -17.58 -13.00 -7.98
CA THR A 148 -16.35 -12.53 -7.35
C THR A 148 -16.65 -11.42 -6.36
N SER A 149 -15.91 -11.41 -5.26
CA SER A 149 -16.03 -10.39 -4.22
C SER A 149 -14.66 -9.92 -3.76
N GLY A 150 -14.60 -8.65 -3.40
CA GLY A 150 -13.39 -7.99 -2.96
C GLY A 150 -13.66 -6.56 -2.55
N GLY A 151 -12.59 -5.79 -2.47
CA GLY A 151 -12.65 -4.36 -2.20
C GLY A 151 -11.41 -3.67 -2.73
N GLY A 152 -11.48 -2.35 -2.79
CA GLY A 152 -10.41 -1.50 -3.29
C GLY A 152 -10.45 -1.26 -4.79
N PHE A 153 -9.65 -0.28 -5.18
CA PHE A 153 -9.36 0.13 -6.55
C PHE A 153 -7.92 0.63 -6.60
N GLY A 154 -7.05 -0.03 -7.37
CA GLY A 154 -5.63 0.29 -7.45
C GLY A 154 -4.75 -0.95 -7.48
N HIS A 155 -3.52 -0.82 -6.99
CA HIS A 155 -2.53 -1.92 -6.89
C HIS A 155 -2.28 -2.38 -5.43
N ASN A 156 -2.91 -1.73 -4.44
CA ASN A 156 -2.91 -2.07 -3.00
C ASN A 156 -1.54 -2.17 -2.32
N VAL A 157 -0.58 -1.36 -2.76
CA VAL A 157 0.74 -1.27 -2.12
C VAL A 157 0.97 0.18 -1.69
N GLY A 158 1.43 0.37 -0.46
CA GLY A 158 1.64 1.69 0.14
C GLY A 158 0.36 2.26 0.76
N LEU A 159 0.15 3.56 0.57
CA LEU A 159 -0.92 4.31 1.23
C LEU A 159 -2.26 4.18 0.50
N SER A 160 -3.30 3.75 1.23
CA SER A 160 -4.69 3.85 0.77
C SER A 160 -5.17 5.28 0.96
N GLN A 161 -5.52 5.98 -0.13
CA GLN A 161 -5.99 7.37 -0.06
C GLN A 161 -7.26 7.50 0.78
N TYR A 162 -8.25 6.63 0.56
CA TYR A 162 -9.47 6.60 1.38
C TYR A 162 -9.19 6.20 2.82
N GLY A 163 -8.29 5.24 3.05
CA GLY A 163 -7.92 4.85 4.40
C GLY A 163 -7.17 5.96 5.16
N ALA A 164 -6.29 6.70 4.50
CA ALA A 164 -5.65 7.89 5.04
C ALA A 164 -6.67 8.99 5.36
N HIS A 165 -7.62 9.25 4.47
CA HIS A 165 -8.72 10.18 4.72
C HIS A 165 -9.52 9.78 5.95
N GLY A 166 -9.94 8.52 6.08
CA GLY A 166 -10.71 8.06 7.23
C GLY A 166 -9.92 7.95 8.52
N ARG A 167 -8.59 7.76 8.46
CA ARG A 167 -7.70 7.89 9.63
C ARG A 167 -7.61 9.34 10.09
N GLY A 168 -7.50 10.30 9.15
CA GLY A 168 -7.57 11.73 9.45
C GLY A 168 -8.90 12.15 10.06
N LEU A 169 -10.03 11.65 9.53
CA LEU A 169 -11.36 11.85 10.13
C LEU A 169 -11.48 11.26 11.55
N ALA A 170 -10.65 10.26 11.88
CA ALA A 170 -10.56 9.69 13.22
C ALA A 170 -9.56 10.41 14.13
N GLY A 171 -9.01 11.54 13.71
CA GLY A 171 -8.11 12.38 14.49
C GLY A 171 -6.63 12.00 14.42
N GLN A 172 -6.24 11.04 13.58
CA GLN A 172 -4.82 10.71 13.40
C GLN A 172 -4.12 11.82 12.62
N SER A 173 -2.94 12.21 13.10
CA SER A 173 -1.99 13.08 12.42
C SER A 173 -1.42 12.44 11.16
N PHE A 174 -0.85 13.26 10.27
CA PHE A 174 -0.21 12.73 9.06
C PHE A 174 0.96 11.79 9.38
N THR A 175 1.68 12.00 10.50
CA THR A 175 2.79 11.13 10.91
C THR A 175 2.30 9.75 11.33
N GLU A 176 1.24 9.68 12.13
CA GLU A 176 0.57 8.41 12.48
C GLU A 176 0.03 7.69 11.24
N ILE A 177 -0.56 8.43 10.29
CA ILE A 177 -1.08 7.88 9.04
C ILE A 177 0.05 7.26 8.21
N LEU A 178 1.16 7.98 7.99
CA LEU A 178 2.28 7.49 7.21
C LEU A 178 2.93 6.27 7.86
N LYS A 179 3.20 6.33 9.18
CA LYS A 179 3.77 5.21 9.94
C LYS A 179 2.85 3.98 9.94
N ALA A 180 1.53 4.16 9.81
CA ALA A 180 0.58 3.05 9.69
C ALA A 180 0.59 2.35 8.30
N TYR A 181 1.00 3.03 7.23
CA TYR A 181 1.06 2.47 5.87
C TYR A 181 2.46 2.04 5.46
N TYR A 182 3.49 2.70 6.00
CA TYR A 182 4.88 2.47 5.66
C TYR A 182 5.61 2.01 6.92
N THR A 183 5.64 0.69 7.13
CA THR A 183 6.26 0.09 8.32
C THR A 183 7.75 0.39 8.38
N GLY A 184 8.23 0.89 9.52
CA GLY A 184 9.65 1.13 9.76
C GLY A 184 10.23 2.35 9.04
N VAL A 185 9.39 3.29 8.60
CA VAL A 185 9.88 4.56 8.07
C VAL A 185 10.02 5.61 9.16
N ASP A 186 11.04 6.44 8.97
CA ASP A 186 11.22 7.69 9.69
C ASP A 186 10.64 8.84 8.85
N ILE A 187 10.15 9.88 9.53
CA ILE A 187 9.71 11.13 8.92
C ILE A 187 10.74 12.18 9.32
N GLY A 188 11.16 13.04 8.41
CA GLY A 188 12.24 13.97 8.71
C GLY A 188 12.39 15.09 7.71
N SER A 189 13.35 15.96 7.99
CA SER A 189 13.80 16.96 7.02
C SER A 189 14.37 16.27 5.77
N TYR A 190 14.33 16.99 4.65
CA TYR A 190 14.97 16.51 3.44
C TYR A 190 16.48 16.34 3.69
N PRO A 191 17.09 15.19 3.37
CA PRO A 191 18.52 14.99 3.58
C PRO A 191 19.34 15.99 2.74
N ILE A 192 20.32 16.63 3.36
CA ILE A 192 21.22 17.56 2.68
C ILE A 192 22.67 17.14 2.82
N GLU A 193 23.46 17.49 1.81
CA GLU A 193 24.91 17.29 1.81
C GLU A 193 25.62 18.54 2.31
N ILE A 194 26.49 18.38 3.28
CA ILE A 194 27.32 19.46 3.85
C ILE A 194 28.80 19.17 3.60
N SER A 195 29.56 20.18 3.18
CA SER A 195 31.02 20.07 2.99
C SER A 195 31.64 21.47 2.87
N GLY A 196 32.64 21.77 3.71
CA GLY A 196 33.48 22.98 3.62
C GLY A 196 32.82 24.35 3.77
N PHE A 197 31.49 24.44 3.71
CA PHE A 197 30.70 25.66 3.75
C PHE A 197 29.55 25.54 4.75
N VAL A 198 29.11 26.69 5.25
CA VAL A 198 27.95 26.81 6.12
C VAL A 198 26.67 26.59 5.33
N VAL A 199 25.79 25.73 5.83
CA VAL A 199 24.47 25.46 5.24
C VAL A 199 23.39 25.65 6.28
N ARG A 200 22.34 26.39 5.95
CA ARG A 200 21.16 26.59 6.80
C ARG A 200 19.98 25.84 6.20
N GLN A 201 19.25 25.11 7.02
CA GLN A 201 18.04 24.38 6.66
C GLN A 201 16.91 24.76 7.61
N GLU A 202 15.72 24.94 7.05
CA GLU A 202 14.48 25.03 7.82
C GLU A 202 13.69 23.73 7.67
N PHE A 203 13.06 23.30 8.75
CA PHE A 203 12.20 22.12 8.76
C PHE A 203 11.10 22.27 9.81
N VAL A 204 10.09 21.41 9.72
CA VAL A 204 8.98 21.39 10.69
C VAL A 204 9.12 20.15 11.56
N SER A 205 9.08 20.33 12.89
CA SER A 205 8.88 19.25 13.86
C SER A 205 7.45 19.36 14.41
N PRO A 206 6.55 18.39 14.15
CA PRO A 206 5.17 18.47 14.62
C PRO A 206 5.06 18.54 16.15
N SER A 207 5.83 17.71 16.85
CA SER A 207 5.81 17.57 18.30
C SER A 207 6.87 18.41 19.02
N GLY A 208 7.81 19.01 18.29
CA GLY A 208 9.02 19.59 18.87
C GLY A 208 10.07 18.56 19.26
N ALA A 209 9.87 17.26 18.97
CA ALA A 209 10.89 16.24 19.12
C ALA A 209 11.71 16.09 17.82
N GLY A 210 12.96 15.65 17.93
CA GLY A 210 13.72 15.26 16.76
C GLY A 210 15.11 14.72 17.06
N THR A 211 15.59 13.85 16.19
CA THR A 211 16.94 13.27 16.24
C THR A 211 17.73 13.71 15.01
N LEU A 212 18.87 14.35 15.22
CA LEU A 212 19.82 14.64 14.17
C LEU A 212 20.56 13.35 13.78
N GLU A 213 20.45 12.95 12.52
CA GLU A 213 21.22 11.87 11.94
C GLU A 213 22.30 12.43 11.00
N ILE A 214 23.54 12.00 11.23
CA ILE A 214 24.72 12.44 10.49
C ILE A 214 25.39 11.19 9.91
N ARG A 215 25.63 11.20 8.61
CA ARG A 215 26.45 10.19 7.92
C ARG A 215 27.76 10.84 7.47
N PRO A 216 28.79 10.86 8.33
CA PRO A 216 30.05 11.55 8.04
C PRO A 216 30.86 10.83 6.97
N ARG A 217 31.62 11.60 6.20
CA ARG A 217 32.57 11.14 5.18
C ARG A 217 33.85 11.98 5.29
N GLY A 218 34.77 11.53 6.14
CA GLY A 218 36.06 12.18 6.37
C GLY A 218 35.97 13.56 7.03
N LEU A 219 34.86 13.86 7.71
CA LEU A 219 34.65 15.14 8.41
C LEU A 219 35.60 15.24 9.61
N LYS A 220 36.26 16.39 9.81
CA LYS A 220 37.13 16.61 10.98
C LYS A 220 36.40 17.12 12.23
N GLY A 221 35.17 17.57 12.03
CA GLY A 221 34.28 18.06 13.08
C GLY A 221 33.08 18.76 12.47
N LEU A 222 32.03 18.93 13.26
CA LEU A 222 30.80 19.60 12.85
C LEU A 222 30.32 20.46 14.00
N ARG A 223 30.07 21.75 13.75
CA ARG A 223 29.29 22.59 14.66
C ARG A 223 27.89 22.76 14.10
N VAL A 224 26.87 22.52 14.92
CA VAL A 224 25.47 22.62 14.53
C VAL A 224 24.80 23.64 15.43
N HIS A 225 24.29 24.71 14.84
CA HIS A 225 23.53 25.76 15.53
C HIS A 225 22.04 25.51 15.34
N ILE A 226 21.32 25.28 16.43
CA ILE A 226 19.89 24.94 16.43
C ILE A 226 19.12 26.13 16.98
N ASN A 227 18.16 26.63 16.20
CA ASN A 227 17.26 27.74 16.51
C ASN A 227 17.98 29.02 17.03
N GLU A 228 19.25 29.20 16.67
CA GLU A 228 20.11 30.30 17.16
C GLU A 228 20.25 30.34 18.69
N THR A 229 19.87 29.25 19.38
CA THR A 229 19.81 29.16 20.85
C THR A 229 20.76 28.13 21.42
N TYR A 230 21.17 27.14 20.62
CA TYR A 230 22.02 26.04 21.08
C TYR A 230 23.07 25.63 20.04
N ASP A 231 24.28 25.36 20.54
CA ASP A 231 25.43 24.96 19.75
C ASP A 231 25.87 23.55 20.12
N LEU A 232 25.63 22.60 19.22
CA LEU A 232 26.19 21.27 19.30
C LEU A 232 27.56 21.26 18.62
N VAL A 233 28.61 20.81 19.31
CA VAL A 233 29.97 20.73 18.78
C VAL A 233 30.42 19.28 18.79
N LEU A 234 30.69 18.75 17.59
CA LEU A 234 31.16 17.38 17.38
C LEU A 234 32.58 17.41 16.83
N ASN A 235 33.48 16.64 17.44
CA ASN A 235 34.84 16.45 16.98
C ASN A 235 34.95 15.20 16.09
N ALA A 236 36.15 14.93 15.56
CA ALA A 236 36.38 13.78 14.68
C ALA A 236 36.05 12.43 15.35
N ASN A 237 36.28 12.28 16.66
CA ASN A 237 36.01 11.04 17.38
C ASN A 237 34.50 10.82 17.58
N ASP A 238 33.72 11.89 17.80
CA ASP A 238 32.26 11.81 17.88
C ASP A 238 31.63 11.40 16.54
N LEU A 239 32.39 11.56 15.44
CA LEU A 239 32.00 11.27 14.07
C LEU A 239 32.66 9.99 13.51
N ASP A 240 33.25 9.16 14.35
CA ASP A 240 33.95 7.92 13.96
C ASP A 240 33.01 6.72 13.75
N GLN A 241 31.76 6.98 13.39
CA GLN A 241 30.75 5.96 13.08
C GLN A 241 30.11 6.25 11.72
N ASP A 242 29.66 5.20 11.03
CA ASP A 242 28.98 5.31 9.73
C ASP A 242 27.70 6.15 9.83
N VAL A 243 27.01 6.07 10.97
CA VAL A 243 25.80 6.83 11.28
C VAL A 243 25.86 7.29 12.73
N VAL A 244 25.85 8.59 12.95
CA VAL A 244 25.77 9.21 14.28
C VAL A 244 24.36 9.76 14.47
N ARG A 245 23.71 9.40 15.59
CA ARG A 245 22.37 9.85 15.94
C ARG A 245 22.41 10.58 17.27
N ILE A 246 21.89 11.80 17.29
CA ILE A 246 21.89 12.68 18.47
C ILE A 246 20.48 13.20 18.67
N ASP A 247 19.91 12.95 19.84
CA ASP A 247 18.64 13.56 20.23
C ASP A 247 18.85 15.07 20.41
N ILE A 248 18.06 15.87 19.70
CA ILE A 248 18.08 17.32 19.76
C ILE A 248 16.72 17.89 20.17
N GLY A 249 15.79 17.03 20.64
CA GLY A 249 14.42 17.40 20.95
C GLY A 249 14.28 18.53 21.98
N GLU A 250 15.16 18.58 22.99
CA GLU A 250 15.16 19.68 23.99
C GLU A 250 15.51 21.05 23.40
N HIS A 251 16.01 21.10 22.16
CA HIS A 251 16.42 22.32 21.47
C HIS A 251 15.52 22.66 20.27
N LEU A 252 14.49 21.84 20.03
CA LEU A 252 13.48 22.06 19.01
C LEU A 252 12.20 22.59 19.64
N GLN A 253 11.37 23.21 18.81
CA GLN A 253 10.03 23.67 19.18
C GLN A 253 8.98 23.05 18.25
N PRO A 254 7.73 22.87 18.69
CA PRO A 254 6.64 22.50 17.80
C PRO A 254 6.49 23.52 16.66
N GLY A 255 6.42 23.04 15.43
CA GLY A 255 6.36 23.88 14.23
C GLY A 255 7.72 24.08 13.56
N ALA A 256 7.98 25.30 13.08
CA ALA A 256 9.16 25.61 12.29
C ALA A 256 10.42 25.71 13.17
N ASN A 257 11.49 25.08 12.70
CA ASN A 257 12.82 25.09 13.31
C ASN A 257 13.86 25.43 12.24
N THR A 258 14.93 26.09 12.66
CA THR A 258 16.10 26.36 11.82
C THR A 258 17.31 25.65 12.38
N ILE A 259 18.07 24.98 11.52
CA ILE A 259 19.36 24.41 11.85
C ILE A 259 20.43 24.89 10.89
N GLN A 260 21.59 25.26 11.41
CA GLN A 260 22.74 25.66 10.61
C GLN A 260 23.90 24.70 10.89
N TYR A 261 24.45 24.14 9.82
CA TYR A 261 25.56 23.20 9.85
C TYR A 261 26.85 23.91 9.42
N ASN A 262 27.88 23.84 10.26
CA ASN A 262 29.19 24.42 10.04
C ASN A 262 30.26 23.30 10.07
N PRO A 263 30.55 22.66 8.92
CA PRO A 263 31.63 21.68 8.82
C PRO A 263 33.00 22.28 9.19
N VAL A 264 33.83 21.50 9.88
CA VAL A 264 35.21 21.89 10.21
C VAL A 264 36.17 21.29 9.19
N GLY A 265 36.97 22.15 8.57
CA GLY A 265 37.94 21.76 7.53
C GLY A 265 37.44 22.00 6.11
N LYS A 266 38.36 21.93 5.14
CA LYS A 266 38.05 22.09 3.71
C LYS A 266 37.71 20.76 3.02
N ASP A 267 38.20 19.66 3.59
CA ASP A 267 38.05 18.32 3.05
C ASP A 267 37.08 17.50 3.92
N GLY A 268 36.25 16.69 3.28
CA GLY A 268 35.22 15.88 3.94
C GLY A 268 33.83 16.49 3.90
N GLY A 269 32.82 15.65 4.10
CA GLY A 269 31.42 16.06 4.12
C GLY A 269 30.55 15.12 4.94
N ALA A 270 29.26 15.40 5.01
CA ALA A 270 28.29 14.50 5.62
C ALA A 270 26.94 14.65 4.93
N THR A 271 26.17 13.56 4.91
CA THR A 271 24.73 13.66 4.67
C THR A 271 24.07 13.87 6.03
N VAL A 272 23.27 14.92 6.19
CA VAL A 272 22.55 15.21 7.44
C VAL A 272 21.05 15.32 7.20
N LEU A 273 20.27 14.84 8.16
CA LEU A 273 18.82 14.99 8.22
C LEU A 273 18.37 15.02 9.68
N VAL A 274 17.20 15.62 9.94
CA VAL A 274 16.56 15.58 11.25
C VAL A 274 15.33 14.69 11.16
N ILE A 275 15.34 13.57 11.87
CA ILE A 275 14.17 12.71 12.06
C ILE A 275 13.23 13.42 13.04
N VAL A 276 11.95 13.53 12.72
CA VAL A 276 10.91 14.17 13.52
C VAL A 276 9.77 13.19 13.80
N ASP A 277 9.14 13.34 14.96
CA ASP A 277 7.99 12.54 15.39
C ASP A 277 6.65 13.31 15.31
#